data_AF-A0A0D8BKS4-F1
#
_entry.id   AF-A0A0D8BKS4-F1
#
_cell.length_a   1.000
_cell.length_b   1.000
_cell.length_c   1.000
_cell.angle_alpha   90.00
_cell.angle_beta   90.00
_cell.angle_gamma   90.00
#
_symmetry.space_group_name_H-M   'P 1'
#
loop_
_entity.id
_entity.type
_entity.pdbx_description
1 polymer ?
#
loop_
_entity_poly.entity_id
_entity_poly.type
_entity_poly.pdbx_seq_one_letter_code
_entity_poly.pdbx_strand_id
1 'polypeptide(L)'
;MWGTEPELLVVLEGAGRADGPLATLAEFGPVTSQLPPRLALLAVPASRAAELGACAGVRGVFVDGVPPALRETLSPAEALFVDGWLARRSAKDRPAEGLPWDAPGASPPDPPPGSVVG
;
A
#
# COMPACT_ATOMS: atom_id res chain seq x y z
N MET A 1 -1.47 6.58 -19.38
CA MET A 1 -1.12 7.04 -18.02
C MET A 1 -1.55 5.93 -17.08
N TRP A 2 -0.68 4.98 -16.76
CA TRP A 2 -0.99 3.93 -15.77
C TRP A 2 -0.73 4.48 -14.37
N GLY A 3 -1.58 5.41 -13.94
CA GLY A 3 -1.69 5.73 -12.52
C GLY A 3 -2.57 4.65 -11.92
N THR A 4 -2.03 3.81 -11.05
CA THR A 4 -2.86 2.97 -10.19
C THR A 4 -3.83 3.91 -9.47
N GLU A 5 -5.13 3.66 -9.56
CA GLU A 5 -6.10 4.50 -8.85
C GLU A 5 -5.72 4.53 -7.36
N PRO A 6 -5.81 5.71 -6.71
CA PRO A 6 -5.34 5.86 -5.34
C PRO A 6 -6.15 4.95 -4.41
N GLU A 7 -5.49 3.97 -3.81
CA GLU A 7 -6.09 3.08 -2.84
C GLU A 7 -6.31 3.82 -1.50
N LEU A 8 -7.45 3.57 -0.86
CA LEU A 8 -7.74 4.02 0.50
C LEU A 8 -7.31 2.97 1.52
N LEU A 9 -6.63 3.41 2.58
CA LEU A 9 -6.37 2.58 3.75
C LEU A 9 -7.56 2.66 4.70
N VAL A 10 -8.18 1.53 4.99
CA VAL A 10 -9.28 1.40 5.93
C VAL A 10 -8.81 0.67 7.18
N VAL A 11 -9.13 1.22 8.35
CA VAL A 11 -8.88 0.63 9.66
C VAL A 11 -10.20 0.25 10.29
N LEU A 12 -10.34 -1.01 10.70
CA LEU A 12 -11.54 -1.57 11.32
C LEU A 12 -11.44 -1.55 12.86
N GLU A 13 -12.59 -1.54 13.52
CA GLU A 13 -12.70 -1.69 14.97
C GLU A 13 -12.47 -3.16 15.38
N GLY A 14 -11.27 -3.49 15.84
CA GLY A 14 -10.94 -4.69 16.65
C GLY A 14 -11.11 -6.10 16.01
N ALA A 15 -10.27 -7.06 16.44
CA ALA A 15 -10.17 -8.43 15.92
C ALA A 15 -11.33 -9.39 16.25
N GLY A 16 -12.49 -8.86 16.59
CA GLY A 16 -13.59 -9.61 17.17
C GLY A 16 -14.69 -9.97 16.16
N ARG A 17 -14.49 -11.05 15.42
CA ARG A 17 -15.55 -12.00 15.04
C ARG A 17 -16.61 -11.61 14.00
N ALA A 18 -16.47 -10.55 13.22
CA ALA A 18 -17.45 -10.27 12.17
C ALA A 18 -16.82 -10.34 10.78
N ASP A 19 -17.28 -11.28 9.97
CA ASP A 19 -17.20 -11.22 8.50
C ASP A 19 -17.89 -9.96 7.93
N GLY A 20 -18.58 -9.18 8.76
CA GLY A 20 -19.42 -8.03 8.40
C GLY A 20 -18.67 -6.84 7.79
N PRO A 21 -17.64 -6.25 8.44
CA PRO A 21 -17.04 -5.02 7.95
C PRO A 21 -16.36 -5.23 6.60
N LEU A 22 -15.73 -6.38 6.38
CA LEU A 22 -15.06 -6.71 5.12
C LEU A 22 -16.03 -6.94 3.97
N ALA A 23 -17.14 -7.63 4.22
CA ALA A 23 -18.22 -7.77 3.24
C ALA A 23 -18.80 -6.40 2.87
N THR A 24 -19.03 -5.52 3.85
CA THR A 24 -19.48 -4.15 3.62
C THR A 24 -18.46 -3.37 2.77
N LEU A 25 -17.16 -3.49 3.03
CA LEU A 25 -16.13 -2.82 2.21
C LEU A 25 -16.15 -3.27 0.75
N ALA A 26 -16.41 -4.56 0.49
CA ALA A 26 -16.48 -5.10 -0.87
C ALA A 26 -17.64 -4.51 -1.71
N GLU A 27 -18.67 -3.96 -1.07
CA GLU A 27 -19.76 -3.24 -1.75
C GLU A 27 -19.31 -1.87 -2.29
N PHE A 28 -18.29 -1.26 -1.68
CA PHE A 28 -17.78 0.05 -2.12
C PHE A 28 -16.80 -0.07 -3.28
N GLY A 29 -16.05 -1.17 -3.33
CA GLY A 29 -15.10 -1.47 -4.39
C GLY A 29 -14.18 -2.64 -4.08
N PRO A 30 -13.23 -2.95 -4.98
CA PRO A 30 -12.32 -4.06 -4.81
C PRO A 30 -11.40 -3.88 -3.60
N VAL A 31 -11.32 -4.90 -2.74
CA VAL A 31 -10.30 -4.97 -1.69
C VAL A 31 -9.03 -5.55 -2.30
N THR A 32 -7.99 -4.74 -2.43
CA THR A 32 -6.74 -5.12 -3.12
C THR A 32 -5.72 -5.76 -2.20
N SER A 33 -5.79 -5.48 -0.90
CA SER A 33 -4.93 -6.10 0.11
C SER A 33 -5.59 -6.03 1.48
N GLN A 34 -5.25 -6.98 2.34
CA GLN A 34 -5.76 -7.06 3.71
C GLN A 34 -4.65 -7.54 4.63
N LEU A 35 -4.59 -6.95 5.82
CA LEU A 35 -3.85 -7.49 6.95
C LEU A 35 -4.83 -7.65 8.12
N PRO A 36 -5.34 -8.87 8.33
CA PRO A 36 -6.13 -9.17 9.50
C PRO A 36 -5.36 -8.80 10.78
N PRO A 37 -6.04 -8.30 11.81
CA PRO A 37 -7.50 -8.30 11.95
C PRO A 37 -8.22 -7.05 11.43
N ARG A 38 -7.51 -5.96 11.13
CA ARG A 38 -8.15 -4.63 11.04
C ARG A 38 -7.71 -3.72 9.91
N LEU A 39 -6.79 -4.13 9.04
CA LEU A 39 -6.34 -3.27 7.94
C LEU A 39 -6.78 -3.83 6.58
N ALA A 40 -7.29 -2.94 5.73
CA ALA A 40 -7.62 -3.26 4.34
C ALA A 40 -7.25 -2.09 3.42
N LEU A 41 -6.89 -2.41 2.18
CA LEU A 41 -6.72 -1.45 1.09
C LEU A 41 -7.89 -1.60 0.12
N LEU A 42 -8.53 -0.49 -0.22
CA LEU A 42 -9.68 -0.45 -1.10
C LEU A 42 -9.39 0.39 -2.34
N ALA A 43 -9.57 -0.18 -3.54
CA ALA A 43 -9.41 0.54 -4.80
C ALA A 43 -10.67 1.34 -5.13
N VAL A 44 -10.78 2.52 -4.53
CA VAL A 44 -11.89 3.46 -4.75
C VAL A 44 -11.39 4.91 -4.75
N PRO A 45 -12.10 5.84 -5.40
CA PRO A 45 -11.74 7.25 -5.38
C PRO A 45 -11.73 7.84 -3.97
N ALA A 46 -10.82 8.78 -3.72
CA ALA A 46 -10.70 9.47 -2.44
C ALA A 46 -11.98 10.22 -2.00
N SER A 47 -12.84 10.59 -2.94
CA SER A 47 -14.15 11.19 -2.66
C SER A 47 -15.08 10.30 -1.84
N ARG A 48 -14.85 8.97 -1.82
CA ARG A 48 -15.64 8.01 -1.01
C ARG A 48 -15.14 7.85 0.42
N ALA A 49 -14.04 8.49 0.81
CA ALA A 49 -13.45 8.30 2.13
C ALA A 49 -14.41 8.68 3.28
N ALA A 50 -15.18 9.76 3.12
CA ALA A 50 -16.15 10.20 4.13
C ALA A 50 -17.32 9.21 4.27
N GLU A 51 -17.80 8.66 3.16
CA GLU A 51 -18.88 7.68 3.12
C GLU A 51 -18.44 6.38 3.82
N LEU A 52 -17.25 5.87 3.48
CA LEU A 52 -16.65 4.70 4.12
C LEU A 52 -16.38 4.91 5.61
N GLY A 53 -15.94 6.10 6.01
CA GLY A 53 -15.70 6.44 7.40
C GLY A 53 -16.96 6.48 8.26
N ALA A 54 -18.14 6.60 7.64
CA ALA A 54 -19.43 6.56 8.33
C ALA A 54 -19.96 5.12 8.52
N CYS A 55 -19.31 4.11 7.92
CA CYS A 55 -19.74 2.72 8.03
C CYS A 55 -19.50 2.16 9.44
N ALA A 56 -20.46 1.37 9.92
CA ALA A 56 -20.33 0.68 11.19
C ALA A 56 -19.11 -0.26 11.18
N GLY A 57 -18.27 -0.19 12.21
CA GLY A 57 -17.06 -0.99 12.33
C GLY A 57 -15.83 -0.43 11.61
N VAL A 58 -15.94 0.73 10.95
CA VAL A 58 -14.78 1.47 10.42
C VAL A 58 -14.30 2.47 11.48
N ARG A 59 -13.06 2.28 11.94
CA ARG A 59 -12.38 3.21 12.87
C ARG A 59 -11.82 4.43 12.15
N GLY A 60 -11.42 4.26 10.89
CA GLY A 60 -10.87 5.37 10.11
C GLY A 60 -10.55 4.99 8.67
N VAL A 61 -10.56 6.00 7.80
CA VAL A 61 -10.20 5.88 6.39
C VAL A 61 -9.17 6.95 6.06
N PHE A 62 -8.10 6.55 5.41
CA PHE A 62 -6.94 7.41 5.16
C PHE A 62 -6.64 7.47 3.67
N VAL A 63 -6.41 8.69 3.19
CA VAL A 63 -6.11 8.98 1.78
C VAL A 63 -4.62 9.13 1.58
N ASP A 64 -3.96 10.07 2.26
CA ASP A 64 -2.56 10.43 2.00
C ASP A 64 -1.59 10.13 3.15
N GLY A 65 -2.13 9.80 4.32
CA GLY A 65 -1.30 9.65 5.51
C GLY A 65 -2.09 9.09 6.68
N VAL A 66 -1.34 8.51 7.63
CA VAL A 66 -1.88 7.97 8.87
C VAL A 66 -1.44 8.86 10.02
N PRO A 67 -2.35 9.35 10.89
CA PRO A 67 -2.00 10.19 12.03
C PRO A 67 -0.98 9.51 12.96
N PRO A 68 -0.04 10.27 13.58
CA PRO A 68 0.95 9.71 14.51
C PRO A 68 0.34 8.90 15.65
N ALA A 69 -0.76 9.39 16.22
CA ALA A 69 -1.49 8.69 17.28
C ALA A 69 -1.98 7.30 16.86
N LEU A 70 -2.34 7.09 15.59
CA LEU A 70 -2.72 5.77 15.08
C LEU A 70 -1.47 4.91 14.80
N ARG A 71 -0.40 5.51 14.24
CA ARG A 71 0.90 4.85 14.01
C ARG A 71 1.45 4.21 15.29
N GLU A 72 1.34 4.90 16.42
CA GLU A 72 1.79 4.40 17.73
C GLU A 72 1.01 3.18 18.24
N THR A 73 -0.20 2.95 17.71
CA THR A 73 -1.02 1.77 18.06
C THR A 73 -0.83 0.58 17.14
N LEU A 74 0.02 0.69 16.11
CA LEU A 74 0.25 -0.37 15.14
C LEU A 74 1.25 -1.39 15.69
N SER A 75 0.93 -2.67 15.53
CA SER A 75 1.93 -3.72 15.65
C SER A 75 3.02 -3.58 14.56
N PRO A 76 4.19 -4.23 14.70
CA PRO A 76 5.23 -4.16 13.68
C PRO A 76 4.76 -4.60 12.28
N ALA A 77 3.92 -5.63 12.19
CA ALA A 77 3.37 -6.09 10.92
C ALA A 77 2.41 -5.07 10.29
N GLU A 78 1.57 -4.44 11.11
CA GLU A 78 0.65 -3.38 10.67
C GLU A 78 1.40 -2.12 10.23
N ALA A 79 2.47 -1.76 10.92
CA ALA A 79 3.33 -0.65 10.52
C ALA A 79 3.94 -0.90 9.13
N LEU A 80 4.50 -2.09 8.90
CA LEU A 80 5.05 -2.47 7.59
C LEU A 80 4.01 -2.43 6.46
N PHE A 81 2.78 -2.87 6.75
CA PHE A 81 1.68 -2.80 5.79
C PHE A 81 1.35 -1.35 5.41
N VAL A 82 1.24 -0.46 6.41
CA VAL A 82 0.98 0.97 6.20
C VAL A 82 2.13 1.64 5.45
N ASP A 83 3.38 1.32 5.80
CA ASP A 83 4.56 1.86 5.12
C ASP A 83 4.62 1.41 3.65
N GLY A 84 4.28 0.16 3.36
CA GLY A 84 4.16 -0.34 1.99
C GLY A 84 3.10 0.39 1.17
N TRP A 85 1.94 0.68 1.77
CA TRP A 85 0.91 1.51 1.14
C TRP A 85 1.38 2.94 0.87
N LEU A 86 2.02 3.59 1.85
CA LEU A 86 2.56 4.95 1.68
C LEU A 86 3.67 5.01 0.61
N ALA A 87 4.56 4.02 0.58
CA ALA A 87 5.65 3.97 -0.40
C ALA A 87 5.15 3.86 -1.85
N ARG A 88 3.98 3.26 -2.08
CA ARG A 88 3.36 3.19 -3.42
C ARG A 88 2.85 4.54 -3.91
N ARG A 89 2.54 5.45 -2.98
CA ARG A 89 2.03 6.80 -3.27
C ARG A 89 3.15 7.80 -3.50
N SER A 90 4.35 7.52 -2.99
CA SER A 90 5.54 8.30 -3.32
C SER A 90 5.84 8.18 -4.82
N ALA A 91 6.05 9.31 -5.47
CA ALA A 91 6.50 9.33 -6.85
C ALA A 91 7.81 8.54 -6.96
N LYS A 92 7.83 7.52 -7.82
CA LYS A 92 9.05 6.76 -8.08
C LYS A 92 9.94 7.58 -9.00
N ASP A 93 10.99 8.16 -8.45
CA ASP A 93 12.08 8.68 -9.26
C ASP A 93 12.87 7.50 -9.83
N ARG A 94 12.80 7.35 -11.16
CA ARG A 94 13.45 6.26 -11.90
C ARG A 94 14.29 6.88 -13.01
N PRO A 95 15.45 7.45 -12.66
CA PRO A 95 16.26 8.21 -13.60
C PRO A 95 16.78 7.38 -14.79
N ALA A 96 16.80 6.05 -14.66
CA ALA A 96 17.22 5.12 -15.71
C ALA A 96 16.06 4.37 -16.39
N GLU A 97 14.79 4.67 -16.08
CA GLU A 97 13.66 3.99 -16.73
C GLU A 97 13.57 4.41 -18.21
N GLY A 98 13.59 3.41 -19.11
CA GLY A 98 13.56 3.63 -20.56
C GLY A 98 14.93 3.87 -21.21
N LEU A 99 16.02 3.89 -20.43
CA LEU A 99 17.37 3.92 -21.00
C LEU A 99 17.81 2.52 -21.46
N PRO A 100 18.61 2.43 -22.54
CA PRO A 100 19.31 1.20 -22.89
C PRO A 100 20.12 0.66 -21.72
N TRP A 101 20.26 -0.66 -21.66
CA TRP A 101 21.03 -1.32 -20.60
C TRP A 101 22.52 -0.92 -20.60
N ASP A 102 23.02 -0.37 -21.71
CA ASP A 102 24.38 0.13 -21.92
C ASP A 102 24.50 1.67 -21.88
N ALA A 103 23.50 2.38 -21.34
CA ALA A 103 23.54 3.83 -21.23
C ALA A 103 24.77 4.31 -20.42
N PRO A 104 25.46 5.38 -20.87
CA PRO A 104 26.65 5.90 -20.19
C PRO A 104 26.36 6.25 -18.73
N GLY A 105 27.20 5.74 -17.81
CA GLY A 105 27.02 5.95 -16.36
C GLY A 105 26.45 4.76 -15.59
N ALA A 106 26.06 3.68 -16.27
CA ALA A 106 25.73 2.39 -15.66
C ALA A 106 26.87 1.40 -15.91
N SER A 107 27.68 1.11 -14.89
CA SER A 107 28.62 -0.02 -14.96
C SER A 107 27.87 -1.31 -14.64
N PRO A 108 28.01 -2.37 -15.44
CA PRO A 108 27.52 -3.70 -15.08
C PRO A 108 28.11 -4.13 -13.72
N PRO A 109 27.38 -4.94 -12.94
CA PRO A 109 27.98 -5.55 -11.74
C PRO A 109 29.19 -6.40 -12.16
N ASP A 110 30.22 -6.42 -11.31
CA ASP A 110 31.40 -7.25 -11.54
C ASP A 110 30.99 -8.73 -11.71
N PRO A 111 31.60 -9.46 -12.66
CA PRO A 111 31.33 -10.88 -12.82
C PRO A 111 31.76 -11.65 -11.55
N PRO A 112 31.09 -12.77 -11.22
CA PRO A 112 31.48 -13.60 -10.09
C PRO A 112 32.93 -14.07 -10.25
N PRO A 113 33.72 -14.14 -9.17
CA PRO A 113 35.11 -14.54 -9.23
C PRO A 113 35.21 -16.00 -9.73
N GLY A 114 35.72 -16.20 -10.94
CA GLY A 114 35.95 -17.53 -11.52
C GLY A 114 35.60 -17.69 -13.00
N SER A 115 34.92 -16.73 -13.64
CA SER A 115 34.71 -16.78 -15.10
C SER A 115 35.94 -16.32 -15.88
N VAL A 116 37.03 -17.05 -15.76
CA VAL A 116 38.06 -17.10 -16.81
C VAL A 116 37.68 -18.25 -17.74
N VAL A 117 37.13 -17.92 -18.91
CA VAL A 117 37.02 -18.89 -20.00
C VAL A 117 38.39 -18.89 -20.69
N GLY A 118 39.19 -19.92 -20.41
CA GLY A 118 40.38 -20.29 -21.15
C GLY A 118 40.18 -21.65 -21.79
#